data_AF-A0A7Z0M5R0-F1
#
_entry.id   AF-A0A7Z0M5R0-F1
#
_cell.length_a   1.000
_cell.length_b   1.000
_cell.length_c   1.000
_cell.angle_alpha   90.00
_cell.angle_beta   90.00
_cell.angle_gamma   90.00
#
_symmetry.space_group_name_H-M   'P 1'
#
loop_
_entity.id
_entity.type
_entity.pdbx_description
1 polymer ?
#
loop_
_entity_poly.entity_id
_entity_poly.type
_entity_poly.pdbx_seq_one_letter_code
_entity_poly.pdbx_strand_id
1 'polypeptide(L)'
;METWNLYQLLLGYFKERNADYFFDLIRESQNSELLPQSFRDKLAFLLKKEESIRLALSVPYNNGLVEGTNNKIKLLKRSAFGYRKHEHLFARVYWMQSPAVHSI
;
A
#
# COMPACT_ATOMS: atom_id res chain seq x y z
N MET A 1 -19.00 21.59 -1.24
CA MET A 1 -18.94 20.26 -1.89
C MET A 1 -19.07 19.21 -0.78
N GLU A 2 -19.99 18.25 -0.91
CA GLU A 2 -20.11 17.16 0.06
C GLU A 2 -18.84 16.30 0.10
N THR A 3 -18.44 15.83 1.28
CA THR A 3 -17.21 15.04 1.52
C THR A 3 -17.09 13.83 0.60
N TRP A 4 -18.22 13.18 0.28
CA TRP A 4 -18.26 12.05 -0.66
C TRP A 4 -17.79 12.48 -2.06
N ASN A 5 -18.32 13.60 -2.58
CA ASN A 5 -18.02 14.07 -3.94
C ASN A 5 -16.54 14.43 -4.08
N LEU A 6 -15.98 15.08 -3.06
CA LEU A 6 -14.55 15.37 -3.01
C LEU A 6 -13.71 14.09 -3.04
N TYR A 7 -14.05 13.10 -2.19
CA TYR A 7 -13.34 11.83 -2.15
C TYR A 7 -13.33 11.13 -3.51
N GLN A 8 -14.42 11.22 -4.26
CA GLN A 8 -14.58 10.47 -5.50
C GLN A 8 -13.92 11.15 -6.68
N LEU A 9 -13.89 12.48 -6.70
CA LEU A 9 -13.01 13.23 -7.60
C LEU A 9 -11.53 12.92 -7.33
N LEU A 10 -11.11 12.93 -6.06
CA LEU A 10 -9.73 12.57 -5.69
C LEU A 10 -9.38 11.15 -6.15
N LEU A 11 -10.28 10.18 -5.96
CA LEU A 11 -10.10 8.83 -6.47
C LEU A 11 -10.03 8.77 -8.00
N GLY A 12 -10.84 9.57 -8.71
CA GLY A 12 -10.81 9.67 -10.16
C GLY A 12 -9.45 10.13 -10.67
N TYR A 13 -8.98 11.29 -10.21
CA TYR A 13 -7.67 11.82 -10.59
C TYR A 13 -6.51 10.88 -10.22
N PHE A 14 -6.60 10.19 -9.08
CA PHE A 14 -5.60 9.20 -8.70
C PHE A 14 -5.56 7.99 -9.66
N LYS A 15 -6.73 7.47 -10.07
CA LYS A 15 -6.84 6.36 -11.03
C LYS A 15 -6.33 6.75 -12.43
N GLU A 16 -6.61 7.98 -12.84
CA GLU A 16 -6.12 8.56 -14.10
C GLU A 16 -4.64 8.96 -14.04
N ARG A 17 -3.99 8.78 -12.87
CA ARG A 17 -2.61 9.19 -12.60
C ARG A 17 -2.35 10.68 -12.83
N ASN A 18 -3.38 11.49 -12.69
CA ASN A 18 -3.33 12.92 -12.93
C ASN A 18 -2.97 13.66 -11.64
N ALA A 19 -1.66 13.74 -11.36
CA ALA A 19 -1.15 14.26 -10.10
C ALA A 19 -1.41 15.78 -9.92
N ASP A 20 -1.45 16.55 -11.01
CA ASP A 20 -1.68 18.00 -10.95
C ASP A 20 -3.09 18.29 -10.43
N TYR A 21 -4.13 17.82 -11.13
CA TYR A 21 -5.52 18.00 -10.69
C TYR A 21 -5.80 17.35 -9.33
N PHE A 22 -5.12 16.23 -9.01
CA PHE A 22 -5.22 15.63 -7.68
C PHE A 22 -4.75 16.60 -6.59
N PHE A 23 -3.54 17.17 -6.70
CA PHE A 23 -2.99 18.05 -5.67
C PHE A 23 -3.64 19.44 -5.65
N ASP A 24 -4.05 19.97 -6.79
CA ASP A 24 -4.77 21.24 -6.86
C ASP A 24 -6.12 21.14 -6.12
N LEU A 25 -6.87 20.05 -6.34
CA LEU A 25 -8.11 19.79 -5.62
C LEU A 25 -7.90 19.63 -4.10
N ILE A 26 -6.78 19.03 -3.68
CA ILE A 26 -6.44 18.92 -2.25
C ILE A 26 -6.15 20.29 -1.63
N ARG A 27 -5.41 21.17 -2.34
CA ARG A 27 -5.12 22.53 -1.84
C ARG A 27 -6.37 23.38 -1.73
N GLU A 28 -7.24 23.31 -2.74
CA GLU A 28 -8.53 24.03 -2.74
C GLU A 28 -9.45 23.56 -1.61
N SER A 29 -9.45 22.26 -1.31
CA SER A 29 -10.33 21.68 -0.28
C SER A 29 -9.80 21.81 1.15
N GLN A 30 -8.52 22.14 1.36
CA GLN A 30 -7.89 22.14 2.70
C GLN A 30 -8.54 23.12 3.70
N ASN A 31 -9.07 24.25 3.19
CA ASN A 31 -9.69 25.31 3.98
C ASN A 31 -11.22 25.18 4.09
N SER A 32 -11.80 24.10 3.58
CA SER A 32 -13.25 23.90 3.66
C SER A 32 -13.69 23.61 5.08
N GLU A 33 -14.53 24.49 5.66
CA GLU A 33 -15.15 24.31 6.98
C GLU A 33 -16.16 23.14 7.01
N LEU A 34 -16.61 22.69 5.83
CA LEU A 34 -17.56 21.57 5.69
C LEU A 34 -16.88 20.20 5.85
N LEU A 35 -15.55 20.14 5.78
CA LEU A 35 -14.81 18.88 5.91
C LEU A 35 -14.51 18.58 7.37
N PRO A 36 -14.76 17.35 7.83
CA PRO A 36 -14.33 16.91 9.15
C PRO A 36 -12.83 17.12 9.35
N GLN A 37 -12.41 17.51 10.56
CA GLN A 37 -11.00 17.77 10.86
C GLN A 37 -10.09 16.58 10.51
N SER A 38 -10.52 15.36 10.84
CA SER A 38 -9.78 14.13 10.52
C SER A 38 -9.59 13.90 9.02
N PHE A 39 -10.47 14.46 8.17
CA PHE A 39 -10.31 14.42 6.72
C PHE A 39 -9.28 15.47 6.27
N ARG A 40 -9.36 16.68 6.81
CA ARG A 40 -8.39 17.77 6.54
C ARG A 40 -6.97 17.39 6.94
N ASP A 41 -6.79 16.69 8.06
CA ASP A 41 -5.49 16.20 8.52
C ASP A 41 -4.88 15.19 7.53
N LYS A 42 -5.71 14.31 6.96
CA LYS A 42 -5.27 13.38 5.91
C LYS A 42 -4.88 14.11 4.63
N LEU A 43 -5.64 15.12 4.22
CA LEU A 43 -5.30 15.97 3.08
C LEU A 43 -3.97 16.70 3.29
N ALA A 44 -3.75 17.26 4.48
CA ALA A 44 -2.49 17.91 4.84
C ALA A 44 -1.31 16.93 4.84
N PHE A 45 -1.51 15.69 5.32
CA PHE A 45 -0.51 14.64 5.23
C PHE A 45 -0.15 14.31 3.77
N LEU A 46 -1.14 14.21 2.89
CA LEU A 46 -0.91 13.95 1.46
C LEU A 46 -0.11 15.08 0.81
N LEU A 47 -0.41 16.35 1.11
CA LEU A 47 0.38 17.50 0.63
C LEU A 47 1.84 17.42 1.08
N LYS A 48 2.10 17.02 2.33
CA LYS A 48 3.47 16.82 2.82
C LYS A 48 4.22 15.71 2.07
N LYS A 49 3.51 14.80 1.41
CA LYS A 49 4.05 13.68 0.62
C LYS A 49 3.93 13.89 -0.88
N GLU A 50 3.66 15.12 -1.32
CA GLU A 50 3.37 15.43 -2.71
C GLU A 50 4.44 14.93 -3.69
N GLU A 51 5.71 15.24 -3.44
CA GLU A 51 6.82 14.84 -4.32
C GLU A 51 6.86 13.32 -4.53
N SER A 52 6.76 12.55 -3.45
CA SER A 52 6.78 11.08 -3.50
C SER A 52 5.55 10.51 -4.20
N ILE A 53 4.38 11.10 -4.01
CA ILE A 53 3.13 10.67 -4.63
C ILE A 53 3.12 11.02 -6.12
N ARG A 54 3.58 12.21 -6.50
CA ARG A 54 3.76 12.62 -7.91
C ARG A 54 4.67 11.65 -8.65
N LEU A 55 5.80 11.29 -8.03
CA LEU A 55 6.71 10.29 -8.58
C LEU A 55 6.04 8.92 -8.70
N ALA A 56 5.30 8.48 -7.67
CA ALA A 56 4.60 7.20 -7.69
C ALA A 56 3.51 7.13 -8.79
N LEU A 57 2.87 8.25 -9.10
CA LEU A 57 1.86 8.34 -10.16
C LEU A 57 2.50 8.39 -11.56
N SER A 58 3.69 8.98 -11.71
CA SER A 58 4.38 9.07 -13.00
C SER A 58 5.05 7.75 -13.42
N VAL A 59 5.50 6.94 -12.46
CA VAL A 59 6.15 5.66 -12.77
C VAL A 59 5.16 4.60 -13.24
N PRO A 60 5.54 3.73 -14.20
CA PRO A 60 4.72 2.59 -14.61
C PRO A 60 4.74 1.44 -13.59
N TYR A 61 5.48 1.59 -12.49
CA TYR A 61 5.67 0.55 -11.49
C TYR A 61 4.40 0.26 -10.70
N ASN A 62 4.11 -1.03 -10.49
CA ASN A 62 2.99 -1.48 -9.65
C ASN A 62 3.50 -1.93 -8.28
N ASN A 63 2.67 -1.80 -7.24
CA ASN A 63 3.02 -2.25 -5.89
C ASN A 63 3.05 -3.79 -5.75
N GLY A 64 2.63 -4.53 -6.77
CA GLY A 64 2.44 -5.98 -6.72
C GLY A 64 3.72 -6.75 -6.43
N LEU A 65 4.87 -6.32 -6.97
CA LEU A 65 6.16 -6.95 -6.68
C LEU A 65 6.59 -6.73 -5.21
N VAL A 66 6.41 -5.52 -4.69
CA VAL A 66 6.71 -5.18 -3.28
C VAL A 66 5.77 -5.93 -2.34
N GLU A 67 4.47 -5.94 -2.63
CA GLU A 67 3.47 -6.69 -1.86
C GLU A 67 3.74 -8.20 -1.88
N GLY A 68 4.06 -8.76 -3.05
CA GLY A 68 4.42 -10.17 -3.19
C GLY A 68 5.65 -10.54 -2.37
N THR A 69 6.66 -9.67 -2.37
CA THR A 69 7.88 -9.85 -1.56
C THR A 69 7.55 -9.75 -0.06
N ASN A 70 6.78 -8.75 0.35
CA ASN A 70 6.36 -8.57 1.74
C ASN A 70 5.53 -9.76 2.25
N ASN A 71 4.65 -10.32 1.42
CA ASN A 71 3.86 -11.49 1.78
C ASN A 71 4.73 -12.74 1.96
N LYS A 72 5.71 -12.97 1.07
CA LYS A 72 6.70 -14.05 1.23
C LYS A 72 7.50 -13.91 2.53
N ILE A 73 7.97 -12.70 2.86
CA ILE A 73 8.68 -12.43 4.11
C ILE A 73 7.78 -12.71 5.33
N LYS A 74 6.53 -12.26 5.30
CA LYS A 74 5.56 -12.52 6.38
C LYS A 74 5.31 -14.02 6.56
N LEU A 75 5.17 -14.76 5.47
CA LEU A 75 5.00 -16.21 5.50
C LEU A 75 6.22 -16.89 6.13
N LEU A 76 7.42 -16.55 5.67
CA LEU A 76 8.67 -17.08 6.23
C LEU A 76 8.80 -16.79 7.73
N LYS A 77 8.50 -15.56 8.15
CA LYS A 77 8.51 -15.19 9.57
C LYS A 77 7.53 -16.02 10.40
N ARG A 78 6.33 -16.28 9.89
CA ARG A 78 5.33 -17.13 10.57
C ARG A 78 5.79 -18.58 10.64
N SER A 79 6.36 -19.12 9.56
CA SER A 79 6.91 -20.47 9.52
C SER A 79 8.15 -20.64 10.41
N ALA A 80 8.94 -19.59 10.60
CA ALA A 80 10.12 -19.58 11.45
C ALA A 80 9.80 -19.54 12.96
N PHE A 81 8.59 -19.14 13.33
CA PHE A 81 8.20 -19.01 14.73
C PHE A 81 8.30 -20.36 15.45
N GLY A 82 9.00 -20.37 16.60
CA GLY A 82 9.22 -21.58 17.41
C GLY A 82 10.48 -22.39 17.07
N TYR A 83 11.16 -22.10 15.95
CA TYR A 83 12.44 -22.73 15.63
C TYR A 83 13.60 -21.99 16.29
N ARG A 84 14.36 -22.71 17.14
CA ARG A 84 15.58 -22.18 17.77
C ARG A 84 16.80 -22.20 16.84
N LYS A 85 16.82 -23.10 15.85
CA LYS A 85 17.88 -23.23 14.84
C LYS A 85 17.31 -23.05 13.45
N HIS A 86 18.02 -22.30 12.61
CA HIS A 86 17.65 -22.06 11.20
C HIS A 86 17.66 -23.35 10.37
N GLU A 87 18.56 -24.29 10.69
CA GLU A 87 18.65 -25.62 10.06
C GLU A 87 17.30 -26.38 10.12
N HIS A 88 16.62 -26.34 11.27
CA HIS A 88 15.34 -27.02 11.45
C HIS A 88 14.21 -26.34 10.65
N LEU A 89 14.25 -25.01 10.54
CA LEU A 89 13.34 -24.26 9.67
C LEU A 89 13.58 -24.63 8.19
N PHE A 90 14.83 -24.64 7.74
CA PHE A 90 15.16 -24.99 6.36
C PHE A 90 14.80 -26.44 6.04
N ALA A 91 15.05 -27.37 6.96
CA ALA A 91 14.59 -28.74 6.83
C ALA A 91 13.07 -28.79 6.66
N ARG A 92 12.30 -28.09 7.51
CA ARG A 92 10.83 -28.05 7.40
C ARG A 92 10.37 -27.47 6.04
N VAL A 93 10.97 -26.38 5.58
CA VAL A 93 10.65 -25.78 4.27
C VAL A 93 10.96 -26.74 3.13
N TYR A 94 12.11 -27.41 3.17
CA TYR A 94 12.50 -28.42 2.19
C TYR A 94 11.50 -29.59 2.16
N TRP A 95 11.12 -30.11 3.34
CA TRP A 95 10.10 -31.17 3.45
C TRP A 95 8.73 -30.73 2.91
N MET A 96 8.30 -29.49 3.16
CA MET A 96 7.02 -28.97 2.65
C MET A 96 7.01 -28.79 1.13
N GLN A 97 8.16 -28.63 0.49
CA GLN A 97 8.28 -28.54 -0.98
C GLN A 97 8.51 -29.91 -1.64
N SER A 98 8.74 -30.96 -0.86
CA SER A 98 8.97 -32.30 -1.41
C SER A 98 7.67 -32.90 -1.96
N PRO A 99 7.68 -33.45 -3.19
CA PRO A 99 6.48 -34.04 -3.81
C PRO A 99 5.86 -35.16 -2.97
N ALA A 100 6.68 -35.89 -2.19
CA ALA A 100 6.27 -37.06 -1.41
C ALA A 100 5.22 -36.78 -0.32
N VAL A 101 5.06 -35.53 0.14
CA VAL A 101 4.06 -35.16 1.16
C VAL A 101 2.66 -34.95 0.56
N HIS A 102 2.55 -34.74 -0.75
CA HIS A 102 1.28 -34.43 -1.43
C HIS A 102 0.63 -35.67 -2.07
N SER A 103 1.15 -36.87 -1.78
CA SER A 103 0.76 -38.15 -2.39
C SER A 103 0.13 -39.14 -1.40
N ILE A 104 -0.35 -38.67 -0.25
CA ILE A 104 -1.04 -39.47 0.78
C ILE A 104 -2.46 -38.92 0.96
#